data_AF-A0A382HBL6-F1
#
_entry.id   AF-A0A382HBL6-F1
#
_cell.length_a   1.000
_cell.length_b   1.000
_cell.length_c   1.000
_cell.angle_alpha   90.00
_cell.angle_beta   90.00
_cell.angle_gamma   90.00
#
_symmetry.space_group_name_H-M   'P 1'
#
loop_
_entity.id
_entity.type
_entity.pdbx_description
1 polymer ?
#
loop_
_entity_poly.entity_id
_entity_poly.type
_entity_poly.pdbx_seq_one_letter_code
_entity_poly.pdbx_strand_id
1 'polypeptide(L)' 'DENVKKNMRKVLDQIQDGTFAKEWITENDEGRPTFNRLREENAGHQIEEVGKELRGMMSFLSDSD' A
#
# COMPACT_ATOMS: atom_id res chain seq x y z
N ASP A 1 11.90 -11.46 11.29
CA ASP A 1 12.35 -11.70 12.66
C ASP A 1 11.14 -12.13 13.51
N GLU A 2 11.31 -12.40 14.80
CA GLU A 2 10.20 -12.74 15.71
C GLU A 2 9.15 -11.60 15.85
N ASN A 3 9.51 -10.37 15.48
CA ASN A 3 8.62 -9.21 15.55
C ASN A 3 7.56 -9.23 14.46
N VAL A 4 7.81 -9.85 13.30
CA VAL A 4 6.83 -9.92 12.20
C VAL A 4 5.52 -10.57 12.68
N LYS A 5 5.59 -11.72 13.37
CA LYS A 5 4.41 -12.42 13.87
C LYS A 5 3.67 -11.62 14.95
N LYS A 6 4.41 -10.84 15.76
CA LYS A 6 3.84 -9.92 16.75
C LYS A 6 3.09 -8.77 16.07
N ASN A 7 3.69 -8.18 15.03
CA ASN A 7 3.08 -7.10 14.26
C ASN A 7 1.81 -7.56 13.54
N MET A 8 1.83 -8.75 12.93
CA MET A 8 0.64 -9.34 12.29
C MET A 8 -0.51 -9.55 13.28
N ARG A 9 -0.22 -10.02 14.50
CA ARG A 9 -1.24 -10.15 15.55
C ARG A 9 -1.82 -8.80 15.95
N LYS A 10 -0.98 -7.78 16.14
CA LYS A 10 -1.47 -6.43 16.45
C LYS A 10 -2.42 -5.89 15.37
N VAL A 11 -2.08 -6.08 14.10
CA VAL A 11 -2.96 -5.65 12.98
C VAL A 11 -4.26 -6.46 12.99
N LEU A 12 -4.20 -7.76 13.24
CA LEU A 12 -5.40 -8.59 13.34
C LEU A 12 -6.31 -8.15 14.50
N ASP A 13 -5.75 -7.84 15.66
CA ASP A 13 -6.51 -7.37 16.82
C ASP A 13 -7.27 -6.08 16.48
N GLN A 14 -6.62 -5.11 15.82
CA GLN A 14 -7.24 -3.86 15.33
C GLN A 14 -8.34 -4.06 14.28
N ILE A 15 -8.27 -5.15 13.51
CA ILE A 15 -9.33 -5.52 12.57
C ILE A 15 -10.52 -6.11 13.35
N GLN A 16 -10.25 -7.01 14.29
CA GLN A 16 -11.28 -7.73 15.04
C GLN A 16 -12.03 -6.83 16.04
N ASP A 17 -11.34 -5.88 16.67
CA ASP A 17 -11.96 -4.92 17.59
C ASP A 17 -12.62 -3.72 16.88
N GLY A 18 -12.48 -3.63 15.55
CA GLY A 18 -13.08 -2.61 14.71
C GLY A 18 -12.36 -1.26 14.70
N THR A 19 -11.20 -1.15 15.35
CA THR A 19 -10.38 0.08 15.34
C THR A 19 -10.02 0.48 13.92
N PHE A 20 -9.52 -0.45 13.11
CA PHE A 20 -9.16 -0.20 11.71
C PHE A 20 -10.36 0.31 10.89
N ALA A 21 -11.53 -0.30 11.06
CA ALA A 21 -12.73 0.08 10.31
C ALA A 21 -13.18 1.50 10.65
N LYS A 22 -13.15 1.88 11.94
CA LYS A 22 -13.48 3.24 12.39
C LYS A 22 -12.51 4.27 11.81
N GLU A 23 -11.20 4.01 11.92
CA GLU A 23 -10.16 4.89 11.37
C GLU A 23 -10.32 5.06 9.85
N TRP A 24 -10.58 3.97 9.13
CA TRP A 24 -10.75 4.02 7.68
C TRP A 24 -12.01 4.80 7.24
N ILE A 25 -13.13 4.63 7.94
CA ILE A 25 -14.36 5.38 7.65
C ILE A 25 -14.11 6.88 7.88
N THR A 26 -13.53 7.26 9.03
CA THR A 26 -13.22 8.66 9.34
C THR A 26 -12.27 9.28 8.32
N GLU A 27 -11.16 8.60 7.99
CA GLU A 27 -10.22 9.06 6.96
C GLU A 27 -10.91 9.24 5.60
N ASN A 28 -11.84 8.34 5.24
CA ASN A 28 -12.57 8.45 3.98
C ASN A 28 -13.55 9.63 3.98
N ASP A 29 -14.28 9.85 5.07
CA ASP A 29 -15.20 10.97 5.25
C ASP A 29 -14.45 12.32 5.22
N GLU A 30 -13.21 12.34 5.71
CA GLU A 30 -12.30 13.50 5.66
C GLU A 30 -11.62 13.69 4.28
N GLY A 31 -11.91 12.84 3.30
CA GLY A 31 -11.39 12.98 1.93
C GLY A 31 -10.06 12.28 1.66
N ARG A 32 -9.63 11.37 2.53
CA ARG A 32 -8.45 10.50 2.39
C ARG A 32 -7.08 11.23 2.36
N PRO A 33 -6.84 12.24 3.21
CA PRO A 33 -5.60 13.03 3.17
C PRO A 33 -4.33 12.18 3.43
N THR A 34 -4.36 11.32 4.45
CA THR A 34 -3.26 10.43 4.82
C THR A 34 -3.01 9.40 3.73
N PHE A 35 -4.08 8.78 3.24
CA PHE A 35 -4.00 7.77 2.20
C PHE A 35 -3.42 8.32 0.89
N ASN A 36 -3.88 9.49 0.46
CA ASN A 36 -3.37 10.13 -0.75
C ASN A 36 -1.89 10.52 -0.61
N ARG A 37 -1.49 11.09 0.53
CA ARG A 37 -0.08 11.39 0.83
C ARG A 37 0.80 10.13 0.76
N LEU A 38 0.39 9.05 1.44
CA LEU A 38 1.13 7.77 1.41
C LEU A 38 1.21 7.18 0.01
N ARG A 39 0.15 7.31 -0.80
CA ARG A 39 0.14 6.86 -2.20
C ARG A 39 1.14 7.65 -3.05
N GLU A 40 1.19 8.96 -2.90
CA GLU A 40 2.13 9.82 -3.63
C GLU A 40 3.58 9.53 -3.22
N GLU A 41 3.85 9.44 -1.92
CA GLU A 41 5.17 9.07 -1.39
C GLU A 41 5.67 7.72 -1.93
N ASN A 42 4.80 6.71 -1.92
CA ASN A 42 5.15 5.39 -2.43
C ASN A 42 5.35 5.36 -3.95
N ALA A 43 4.58 6.15 -4.70
CA ALA A 43 4.73 6.26 -6.16
C ALA A 43 6.06 6.93 -6.56
N GLY A 44 6.63 7.77 -5.69
CA GLY A 44 7.93 8.41 -5.89
C GLY A 44 9.14 7.55 -5.51
N HIS A 45 8.94 6.31 -5.05
CA HIS A 45 10.06 5.46 -4.63
C HIS A 45 10.90 4.99 -5.84
N GLN A 46 12.23 5.03 -5.73
CA GLN A 46 13.17 4.69 -6.82
C GLN A 46 12.89 3.32 -7.47
N ILE A 47 12.37 2.36 -6.69
CA ILE A 47 11.98 1.04 -7.19
C ILE A 47 10.92 1.11 -8.30
N GLU A 48 10.04 2.10 -8.27
CA GLU A 48 9.00 2.27 -9.28
C GLU A 48 9.59 2.79 -10.60
N GLU A 49 10.56 3.70 -10.54
CA GLU A 49 11.28 4.21 -11.71
C GLU A 49 12.07 3.08 -12.39
N VAL A 50 12.96 2.42 -11.64
CA VAL A 50 13.78 1.32 -12.17
C VAL A 50 12.89 0.16 -12.63
N GLY A 51 11.87 -0.17 -11.85
CA GLY A 51 10.91 -1.22 -12.18
C GLY A 51 10.17 -0.93 -13.49
N LYS A 52 9.79 0.33 -13.75
CA LYS A 52 9.13 0.74 -14.99
C LYS A 52 10.04 0.57 -16.20
N GLU A 53 11.31 0.98 -16.10
CA GLU A 53 12.29 0.78 -17.18
C GLU A 53 12.51 -0.70 -17.49
N LEU A 54 12.72 -1.51 -16.45
CA LEU A 54 12.90 -2.96 -16.59
C LEU A 54 11.69 -3.63 -17.21
N ARG A 55 10.47 -3.30 -16.74
CA ARG A 55 9.22 -3.83 -17.32
C ARG A 55 9.03 -3.36 -18.76
N GLY A 56 9.46 -2.15 -19.11
CA GLY A 56 9.41 -1.65 -20.49
C GLY A 56 10.30 -2.42 -21.47
N MET A 57 11.38 -3.05 -20.99
CA MET A 57 12.24 -3.92 -21.81
C MET A 57 11.69 -5.35 -21.95
N MET A 58 10.68 -5.72 -21.16
CA MET A 58 10.06 -7.04 -21.20
C MET A 58 8.98 -7.08 -22.28
N SER A 59 9.36 -7.46 -23.50
CA SER A 59 8.46 -7.57 -24.67
C SER A 59 7.28 -8.55 -24.49
N PHE A 60 7.34 -9.39 -23.46
CA PHE A 60 6.29 -10.34 -23.08
C PHE A 60 5.31 -9.79 -22.03
N LEU A 61 5.57 -8.59 -21.50
CA LEU A 61 4.67 -7.88 -20.57
C LEU A 61 3.86 -6.78 -21.26
N SER A 62 4.28 -6.32 -22.44
CA SER A 62 3.40 -5.57 -23.32
C SER A 62 2.40 -6.56 -23.90
N ASP A 63 1.18 -6.61 -23.35
CA ASP A 63 0.09 -7.31 -24.01
C ASP A 63 -0.03 -6.76 -25.44
N SER A 64 0.28 -7.64 -26.40
CA SER A 64 -0.02 -7.45 -27.80
C SER A 64 -1.51 -7.76 -27.99
N ASP A 65 -2.32 -6.71 -27.84
CA ASP A 65 -3.54 -6.50 -28.62
C ASP A 65 -3.35 -5.26 -29.50
#